data_AF-A0A917C6Q8-F1
#
_entry.id   AF-A0A917C6Q8-F1
#
_cell.length_a   1.000
_cell.length_b   1.000
_cell.length_c   1.000
_cell.angle_alpha   90.00
_cell.angle_beta   90.00
_cell.angle_gamma   90.00
#
_symmetry.space_group_name_H-M   'P 1'
#
loop_
_entity.id
_entity.type
_entity.pdbx_description
1 polymer ?
#
loop_
_entity_poly.entity_id
_entity_poly.type
_entity_poly.pdbx_seq_one_letter_code
_entity_poly.pdbx_strand_id
1 'polypeptide(L)'
;MFQHLFAEMNEMLREIVAEFPTAEGTRRNELLGKYNMLHRLSDDVMDEWLSFAEKLSQFRESADVAAQLDGGMKEQEAPELSMDSFARGQGYYKLLMYRKCIEQFKLVIRQYPNSLAARLYLAMAYLQEGDGEAAWGHLGHMLSLIRERKLKAMIYNAMGCIRASQARFHEASELFGLSLQHDPALPEPSVNLEVCRKREGKLHFGNQLVSLL
;
A
#
# COMPACT_ATOMS: atom_id res chain seq x y z
N MET A 1 1.75 11.28 -24.67
CA MET A 1 1.13 12.57 -25.04
C MET A 1 0.64 13.30 -23.78
N PHE A 2 -0.35 12.79 -23.05
CA PHE A 2 -0.84 13.43 -21.79
C PHE A 2 0.23 13.62 -20.72
N GLN A 3 1.09 12.63 -20.48
CA GLN A 3 2.16 12.74 -19.48
C GLN A 3 3.13 13.90 -19.77
N HIS A 4 3.37 14.19 -21.05
CA HIS A 4 4.24 15.30 -21.45
C HIS A 4 3.55 16.65 -21.24
N LEU A 5 2.29 16.78 -21.67
CA LEU A 5 1.46 17.97 -21.45
C LEU A 5 1.37 18.33 -19.96
N PHE A 6 1.04 17.36 -19.10
CA PHE A 6 0.96 17.62 -17.66
C PHE A 6 2.33 17.91 -17.04
N ALA A 7 3.42 17.33 -17.54
CA ALA A 7 4.76 17.68 -17.07
C ALA A 7 5.09 19.14 -17.36
N GLU A 8 4.79 19.63 -18.56
CA GLU A 8 4.98 21.03 -18.96
C GLU A 8 4.09 21.99 -18.16
N MET A 9 2.81 21.65 -17.96
CA MET A 9 1.90 22.46 -17.14
C MET A 9 2.40 22.58 -15.69
N ASN A 10 2.88 21.47 -15.11
CA ASN A 10 3.44 21.48 -13.76
C ASN A 10 4.73 22.28 -13.67
N GLU A 11 5.58 22.26 -14.70
CA GLU A 11 6.78 23.07 -14.75
C GLU A 11 6.46 24.56 -14.81
N MET A 12 5.54 24.95 -15.67
CA MET A 12 5.06 26.33 -15.78
C MET A 12 4.41 26.81 -14.46
N LEU A 13 3.63 25.95 -13.80
CA LEU A 13 3.03 26.27 -12.50
C LEU A 13 4.09 26.42 -11.40
N ARG A 14 5.12 25.57 -11.39
CA ARG A 14 6.25 25.69 -10.44
C ARG A 14 6.97 27.03 -10.61
N GLU A 15 7.23 27.45 -11.84
CA GLU A 15 7.86 28.75 -12.14
C GLU A 15 6.99 29.91 -11.61
N ILE A 16 5.68 29.88 -11.87
CA ILE A 16 4.73 30.88 -11.35
C ILE A 16 4.77 30.93 -9.82
N VAL A 17 4.65 29.78 -9.15
CA VAL A 17 4.64 29.71 -7.67
C VAL A 17 5.93 30.25 -7.07
N ALA A 18 7.08 29.97 -7.71
CA ALA A 18 8.38 30.39 -7.21
C ALA A 18 8.62 31.91 -7.37
N GLU A 19 8.25 32.48 -8.52
CA GLU A 19 8.66 33.84 -8.88
C GLU A 19 7.57 34.90 -8.67
N PHE A 20 6.29 34.53 -8.73
CA PHE A 20 5.18 35.48 -8.64
C PHE A 20 5.16 36.34 -7.37
N PRO A 21 5.48 35.83 -6.16
CA PRO A 21 5.45 36.64 -4.93
C PRO A 21 6.39 37.85 -4.96
N THR A 22 7.52 37.73 -5.67
CA THR A 22 8.58 38.75 -5.75
C THR A 22 8.63 39.46 -7.10
N ALA A 23 7.83 39.04 -8.09
CA ALA A 23 7.83 39.62 -9.42
C ALA A 23 7.06 40.96 -9.47
N GLU A 24 7.66 41.92 -10.19
CA GLU A 24 7.09 43.24 -10.44
C GLU A 24 7.14 43.60 -11.94
N GLY A 25 6.39 44.63 -12.34
CA GLY A 25 6.42 45.17 -13.70
C GLY A 25 6.12 44.14 -14.79
N THR A 26 6.98 44.10 -15.82
CA THR A 26 6.83 43.23 -16.99
C THR A 26 6.84 41.74 -16.64
N ARG A 27 7.72 41.31 -15.72
CA ARG A 27 7.83 39.91 -15.30
C ARG A 27 6.55 39.42 -14.64
N ARG A 28 5.92 40.27 -13.83
CA ARG A 28 4.63 39.93 -13.19
C ARG A 28 3.52 39.73 -14.22
N ASN A 29 3.48 40.58 -15.26
CA ASN A 29 2.51 40.45 -16.35
C ASN A 29 2.72 39.17 -17.18
N GLU A 30 3.97 38.77 -17.42
CA GLU A 30 4.29 37.50 -18.09
C GLU A 30 3.78 36.29 -17.29
N LEU A 31 4.02 36.27 -15.98
CA LEU A 31 3.57 35.18 -15.11
C LEU A 31 2.04 35.09 -15.03
N LEU A 32 1.34 36.24 -15.01
CA LEU A 32 -0.14 36.27 -15.14
C LEU A 32 -0.60 35.71 -16.49
N GLY A 33 0.11 36.01 -17.57
CA GLY A 33 -0.15 35.44 -18.89
C GLY A 33 -0.02 33.91 -18.91
N LYS A 34 1.05 33.38 -18.31
CA LYS A 34 1.26 31.94 -18.13
C LYS A 34 0.16 31.30 -17.27
N TYR A 35 -0.23 31.93 -16.17
CA TYR A 35 -1.33 31.45 -15.32
C TYR A 35 -2.66 31.37 -16.08
N ASN A 36 -3.02 32.42 -16.82
CA ASN A 36 -4.24 32.44 -17.64
C ASN A 36 -4.21 31.42 -18.78
N MET A 37 -3.02 31.07 -19.29
CA MET A 37 -2.85 29.99 -20.24
C MET A 37 -3.08 28.63 -19.58
N LEU A 38 -2.50 28.38 -18.41
CA LEU A 38 -2.73 27.15 -17.65
C LEU A 38 -4.20 26.95 -17.28
N HIS A 39 -4.88 28.03 -16.88
CA HIS A 39 -6.30 27.98 -16.56
C HIS A 39 -7.13 27.54 -17.76
N ARG A 40 -6.95 28.21 -18.92
CA ARG A 40 -7.66 27.85 -20.16
C ARG A 40 -7.40 26.41 -20.60
N LEU A 41 -6.14 25.99 -20.57
CA LEU A 41 -5.79 24.60 -20.90
C LEU A 41 -6.43 23.59 -19.94
N SER A 42 -6.57 23.96 -18.66
CA SER A 42 -7.24 23.10 -17.68
C SER A 42 -8.73 22.99 -17.96
N ASP A 43 -9.38 24.11 -18.29
CA ASP A 43 -10.80 24.15 -18.67
C ASP A 43 -11.06 23.29 -19.92
N ASP A 44 -10.25 23.47 -20.98
CA ASP A 44 -10.38 22.71 -22.23
C ASP A 44 -10.21 21.20 -21.99
N VAL A 45 -9.24 20.80 -21.15
CA VAL A 45 -9.01 19.38 -20.80
C VAL A 45 -10.19 18.82 -20.00
N MET A 46 -10.77 19.61 -19.11
CA MET A 46 -11.94 19.22 -18.33
C MET A 46 -13.17 19.01 -19.22
N ASP A 47 -13.39 19.88 -20.20
CA ASP A 47 -14.49 19.76 -21.16
C ASP A 47 -14.34 18.52 -22.06
N GLU A 48 -13.13 18.27 -22.58
CA GLU A 48 -12.85 17.06 -23.36
C GLU A 48 -13.00 15.79 -22.52
N TRP A 49 -12.57 15.83 -21.26
CA TRP A 49 -12.76 14.72 -20.32
C TRP A 49 -14.25 14.46 -20.06
N LEU A 50 -15.05 15.51 -19.85
CA LEU A 50 -16.49 15.40 -19.63
C LEU A 50 -17.18 14.80 -20.86
N SER A 51 -16.87 15.30 -22.07
CA SER A 51 -17.37 14.77 -23.35
C SER A 51 -17.01 13.29 -23.53
N PHE A 52 -15.80 12.89 -23.17
CA PHE A 52 -15.39 11.49 -23.17
C PHE A 52 -16.19 10.65 -22.16
N ALA A 53 -16.32 11.13 -20.92
CA ALA A 53 -17.03 10.43 -19.86
C ALA A 53 -18.52 10.22 -20.19
N GLU A 54 -19.18 11.23 -20.79
CA GLU A 54 -20.56 11.13 -21.26
C GLU A 54 -20.71 10.08 -22.37
N LYS A 55 -19.84 10.09 -23.39
CA LYS A 55 -19.83 9.08 -24.46
C LYS A 55 -19.59 7.68 -23.90
N LEU A 56 -18.71 7.55 -22.90
CA LEU A 56 -18.44 6.29 -22.23
C LEU A 56 -19.67 5.80 -21.45
N SER A 57 -20.39 6.69 -20.76
CA SER A 57 -21.64 6.36 -20.07
C SER A 57 -22.72 5.89 -21.04
N GLN A 58 -22.92 6.62 -22.14
CA GLN A 58 -23.88 6.26 -23.19
C GLN A 58 -23.54 4.91 -23.83
N PHE A 59 -22.25 4.61 -24.03
CA PHE A 59 -21.82 3.30 -24.51
C PHE A 59 -22.15 2.18 -23.51
N ARG A 60 -21.93 2.41 -22.21
CA ARG A 60 -22.25 1.43 -21.15
C ARG A 60 -23.76 1.16 -21.00
N GLU A 61 -24.60 2.14 -21.31
CA GLU A 61 -26.06 2.01 -21.27
C GLU A 61 -26.62 1.37 -22.55
N SER A 62 -26.05 1.68 -23.71
CA SER A 62 -26.53 1.21 -25.02
C SER A 62 -26.04 -0.19 -25.38
N ALA A 63 -24.82 -0.51 -25.01
CA ALA A 63 -24.37 -1.88 -25.03
C ALA A 63 -24.82 -2.52 -23.72
N ASP A 64 -25.32 -3.76 -23.74
CA ASP A 64 -25.55 -4.59 -22.54
C ASP A 64 -24.21 -5.00 -21.87
N VAL A 65 -23.23 -4.12 -21.98
CA VAL A 65 -21.93 -4.05 -21.33
C VAL A 65 -22.12 -3.85 -19.85
N ALA A 66 -23.23 -3.25 -19.37
CA ALA A 66 -23.59 -3.31 -17.95
C ALA A 66 -23.76 -4.77 -17.48
N ALA A 67 -24.44 -5.65 -18.24
CA ALA A 67 -24.58 -7.07 -17.90
C ALA A 67 -23.30 -7.89 -18.15
N GLN A 68 -22.48 -7.54 -19.15
CA GLN A 68 -21.21 -8.23 -19.43
C GLN A 68 -20.05 -7.75 -18.54
N LEU A 69 -20.05 -6.50 -18.05
CA LEU A 69 -19.13 -5.99 -17.04
C LEU A 69 -19.62 -6.28 -15.61
N ASP A 70 -20.91 -6.54 -15.39
CA ASP A 70 -21.39 -7.10 -14.11
C ASP A 70 -20.77 -8.48 -13.83
N GLY A 71 -20.29 -9.16 -14.87
CA GLY A 71 -19.49 -10.39 -14.77
C GLY A 71 -17.97 -10.18 -14.67
N GLY A 72 -17.45 -8.93 -14.74
CA GLY A 72 -16.02 -8.72 -14.96
C GLY A 72 -15.35 -7.48 -14.33
N MET A 73 -16.09 -6.51 -13.80
CA MET A 73 -15.48 -5.32 -13.17
C MET A 73 -16.46 -4.58 -12.24
N LYS A 74 -17.28 -5.32 -11.49
CA LYS A 74 -17.63 -4.81 -10.16
C LYS A 74 -16.33 -4.75 -9.37
N GLU A 75 -15.99 -3.57 -8.87
CA GLU A 75 -15.39 -3.44 -7.56
C GLU A 75 -16.23 -4.27 -6.56
N GLN A 76 -16.03 -5.58 -6.55
CA GLN A 76 -16.09 -6.30 -5.30
C GLN A 76 -14.81 -5.90 -4.58
N GLU A 77 -14.90 -4.74 -3.92
CA GLU A 77 -14.09 -4.42 -2.76
C GLU A 77 -13.90 -5.73 -1.99
N ALA A 78 -12.66 -6.23 -1.97
CA ALA A 78 -12.18 -7.38 -1.22
C ALA A 78 -13.31 -8.07 -0.40
N PRO A 79 -14.09 -9.00 -1.01
CA PRO A 79 -15.33 -9.50 -0.42
C PRO A 79 -15.11 -10.25 0.90
N GLU A 80 -13.85 -10.64 1.17
CA GLU A 80 -13.43 -11.07 2.49
C GLU A 80 -13.68 -10.05 3.61
N LEU A 81 -13.61 -8.74 3.32
CA LEU A 81 -13.72 -7.65 4.30
C LEU A 81 -15.14 -7.53 4.83
N SER A 82 -16.13 -7.90 4.02
CA SER A 82 -17.55 -7.91 4.40
C SER A 82 -17.94 -9.16 5.21
N MET A 83 -17.05 -10.14 5.38
CA MET A 83 -17.36 -11.32 6.18
C MET A 83 -17.49 -10.97 7.68
N ASP A 84 -18.51 -11.50 8.36
CA ASP A 84 -18.64 -11.38 9.82
C ASP A 84 -17.40 -11.92 10.57
N SER A 85 -16.79 -13.01 10.06
CA SER A 85 -15.53 -13.51 10.62
C SER A 85 -14.37 -12.51 10.47
N PHE A 86 -14.34 -11.71 9.41
CA PHE A 86 -13.31 -10.69 9.24
C PHE A 86 -13.45 -9.59 10.31
N ALA A 87 -14.66 -9.03 10.44
CA ALA A 87 -14.97 -8.01 11.45
C ALA A 87 -14.68 -8.51 12.89
N ARG A 88 -15.10 -9.74 13.22
CA ARG A 88 -14.79 -10.36 14.53
C ARG A 88 -13.30 -10.58 14.72
N GLY A 89 -12.60 -11.04 13.69
CA GLY A 89 -11.15 -11.22 13.72
C GLY A 89 -10.42 -9.92 14.07
N GLN A 90 -10.77 -8.82 13.40
CA GLN A 90 -10.23 -7.50 13.70
C GLN A 90 -10.55 -7.05 15.14
N GLY A 91 -11.79 -7.25 15.59
CA GLY A 91 -12.20 -6.94 16.96
C GLY A 91 -11.39 -7.71 18.00
N TYR A 92 -11.24 -9.02 17.81
CA TYR A 92 -10.42 -9.85 18.68
C TYR A 92 -8.95 -9.45 18.66
N TYR A 93 -8.40 -9.09 17.51
CA TYR A 93 -7.03 -8.60 17.41
C TYR A 93 -6.83 -7.31 18.23
N LYS A 94 -7.74 -6.33 18.08
CA LYS A 94 -7.71 -5.05 18.83
C LYS A 94 -7.85 -5.25 20.34
N LEU A 95 -8.58 -6.28 20.76
CA LEU A 95 -8.75 -6.66 22.16
C LEU A 95 -7.67 -7.62 22.66
N LEU A 96 -6.60 -7.85 21.89
CA LEU A 96 -5.48 -8.74 22.22
C LEU A 96 -5.88 -10.21 22.44
N MET A 97 -7.05 -10.61 21.93
CA MET A 97 -7.58 -11.98 22.01
C MET A 97 -7.07 -12.81 20.83
N TYR A 98 -5.76 -12.98 20.72
CA TYR A 98 -5.11 -13.47 19.50
C TYR A 98 -5.54 -14.88 19.08
N ARG A 99 -5.78 -15.80 20.02
CA ARG A 99 -6.33 -17.13 19.68
C ARG A 99 -7.67 -17.06 18.97
N LYS A 100 -8.60 -16.21 19.45
CA LYS A 100 -9.91 -16.02 18.80
C LYS A 100 -9.76 -15.30 17.46
N CYS A 101 -8.84 -14.33 17.36
CA CYS A 101 -8.48 -13.71 16.10
C CYS A 101 -8.05 -14.76 15.06
N ILE A 102 -7.16 -15.69 15.44
CA ILE A 102 -6.68 -16.77 14.58
C ILE A 102 -7.83 -17.67 14.12
N GLU A 103 -8.73 -18.07 15.02
CA GLU A 103 -9.92 -18.86 14.67
C GLU A 103 -10.77 -18.18 13.60
N GLN A 104 -11.02 -16.87 13.75
CA GLN A 104 -11.84 -16.12 12.80
C GLN A 104 -11.16 -15.96 11.44
N PHE A 105 -9.88 -15.59 11.39
CA PHE A 105 -9.19 -15.42 10.11
C PHE A 105 -8.88 -16.74 9.41
N LYS A 106 -8.82 -17.88 10.14
CA LYS A 106 -8.84 -19.22 9.52
C LYS A 106 -10.12 -19.46 8.72
N LEU A 107 -11.27 -18.94 9.16
CA LEU A 107 -12.51 -19.03 8.40
C LEU A 107 -12.45 -18.17 7.13
N VAL A 108 -11.88 -16.96 7.22
CA VAL A 108 -11.70 -16.06 6.07
C VAL A 108 -10.83 -16.72 5.00
N ILE A 109 -9.63 -17.22 5.36
CA ILE A 109 -8.72 -17.80 4.36
C ILE A 109 -9.18 -19.14 3.79
N ARG A 110 -10.17 -19.80 4.39
CA ARG A 110 -10.82 -20.98 3.77
C ARG A 110 -11.65 -20.59 2.55
N GLN A 111 -12.26 -19.40 2.57
CA GLN A 111 -13.06 -18.88 1.45
C GLN A 111 -12.22 -18.02 0.51
N TYR A 112 -11.30 -17.23 1.07
CA TYR A 112 -10.42 -16.33 0.32
C TYR A 112 -8.94 -16.64 0.63
N PRO A 113 -8.39 -17.72 0.05
CA PRO A 113 -7.03 -18.16 0.33
C PRO A 113 -5.97 -17.11 0.01
N ASN A 114 -6.22 -16.17 -0.88
CA ASN A 114 -5.23 -15.16 -1.28
C ASN A 114 -5.46 -13.79 -0.62
N SER A 115 -6.36 -13.70 0.37
CA SER A 115 -6.59 -12.45 1.09
C SER A 115 -5.33 -12.02 1.85
N LEU A 116 -4.68 -10.96 1.37
CA LEU A 116 -3.49 -10.39 2.00
C LEU A 116 -3.81 -9.89 3.41
N ALA A 117 -4.99 -9.28 3.57
CA ALA A 117 -5.42 -8.74 4.84
C ALA A 117 -5.59 -9.83 5.90
N ALA A 118 -6.33 -10.89 5.57
CA ALA A 118 -6.55 -12.01 6.50
C ALA A 118 -5.25 -12.73 6.86
N ARG A 119 -4.34 -12.90 5.88
CA ARG A 119 -3.01 -13.49 6.11
C ARG A 119 -2.13 -12.64 7.00
N LEU A 120 -2.19 -11.31 6.87
CA LEU A 120 -1.44 -10.41 7.73
C LEU A 120 -1.93 -10.49 9.18
N TYR A 121 -3.26 -10.44 9.41
CA TYR A 121 -3.81 -10.62 10.75
C TYR A 121 -3.45 -11.99 11.36
N LEU A 122 -3.47 -13.07 10.57
CA LEU A 122 -3.00 -14.38 11.04
C LEU A 122 -1.52 -14.35 11.42
N ALA A 123 -0.65 -13.84 10.55
CA ALA A 123 0.78 -13.76 10.82
C ALA A 123 1.05 -12.99 12.12
N MET A 124 0.39 -11.85 12.30
CA MET A 124 0.59 -11.02 13.49
C MET A 124 0.00 -11.64 14.74
N ALA A 125 -1.17 -12.26 14.68
CA ALA A 125 -1.74 -12.95 15.83
C ALA A 125 -0.88 -14.15 16.24
N TYR A 126 -0.31 -14.91 15.29
CA TYR A 126 0.64 -15.98 15.59
C TYR A 126 1.94 -15.46 16.21
N LEU A 127 2.48 -14.34 15.72
CA LEU A 127 3.63 -13.69 16.36
C LEU A 127 3.36 -13.33 17.82
N GLN A 128 2.17 -12.81 18.13
CA GLN A 128 1.79 -12.46 19.50
C GLN A 128 1.60 -13.69 20.39
N GLU A 129 1.16 -14.83 19.83
CA GLU A 129 1.10 -16.12 20.54
C GLU A 129 2.48 -16.81 20.63
N GLY A 130 3.53 -16.25 20.02
CA GLY A 130 4.87 -16.83 19.98
C GLY A 130 5.07 -17.94 18.94
N ASP A 131 4.10 -18.19 18.07
CA ASP A 131 4.18 -19.18 16.99
C ASP A 131 4.79 -18.57 15.73
N GLY A 132 6.11 -18.41 15.75
CA GLY A 132 6.87 -17.81 14.65
C GLY A 132 6.81 -18.61 13.35
N GLU A 133 6.69 -19.94 13.39
CA GLU A 133 6.67 -20.78 12.18
C GLU A 133 5.31 -20.69 11.47
N ALA A 134 4.19 -20.66 12.20
CA ALA A 134 2.90 -20.39 11.60
C ALA A 134 2.86 -18.99 10.96
N ALA A 135 3.41 -17.98 11.63
CA ALA A 135 3.51 -16.63 11.09
C ALA A 135 4.36 -16.60 9.80
N TRP A 136 5.50 -17.28 9.80
CA TRP A 136 6.38 -17.40 8.63
C TRP A 136 5.65 -17.96 7.41
N GLY A 137 4.84 -19.01 7.59
CA GLY A 137 4.06 -19.60 6.49
C GLY A 137 3.08 -18.62 5.84
N HIS A 138 2.41 -17.78 6.64
CA HIS A 138 1.51 -16.76 6.11
C HIS A 138 2.25 -15.64 5.39
N LEU A 139 3.35 -15.14 5.96
CA LEU A 139 4.20 -14.11 5.36
C LEU A 139 4.86 -14.58 4.04
N GLY A 140 5.35 -15.82 4.00
CA GLY A 140 5.90 -16.42 2.79
C GLY A 140 4.88 -16.51 1.66
N HIS A 141 3.63 -16.88 1.98
CA HIS A 141 2.56 -16.85 0.98
C HIS A 141 2.32 -15.42 0.49
N MET A 142 2.22 -14.44 1.38
CA MET A 142 2.03 -13.03 0.99
C MET A 142 3.11 -12.56 0.01
N LEU A 143 4.39 -12.89 0.23
CA LEU A 143 5.48 -12.53 -0.70
C LEU A 143 5.29 -13.05 -2.13
N SER A 144 4.64 -14.20 -2.30
CA SER A 144 4.33 -14.78 -3.62
C SER A 144 3.23 -14.01 -4.38
N LEU A 145 2.39 -13.26 -3.66
CA LEU A 145 1.23 -12.54 -4.21
C LEU A 145 1.52 -11.05 -4.42
N ILE A 146 2.34 -10.45 -3.56
CA ILE A 146 2.55 -9.00 -3.53
C ILE A 146 3.51 -8.55 -4.63
N ARG A 147 3.19 -7.40 -5.26
CA ARG A 147 4.06 -6.69 -6.20
C ARG A 147 4.69 -5.42 -5.60
N GLU A 148 4.01 -4.81 -4.63
CA GLU A 148 4.43 -3.56 -4.00
C GLU A 148 5.75 -3.72 -3.23
N ARG A 149 6.73 -2.85 -3.52
CA ARG A 149 8.06 -2.94 -2.92
C ARG A 149 8.06 -2.64 -1.42
N LYS A 150 7.32 -1.62 -0.98
CA LYS A 150 7.25 -1.24 0.44
C LYS A 150 6.71 -2.39 1.29
N LEU A 151 5.61 -3.01 0.85
CA LEU A 151 5.04 -4.15 1.57
C LEU A 151 5.97 -5.37 1.58
N LYS A 152 6.72 -5.63 0.50
CA LYS A 152 7.79 -6.65 0.51
C LYS A 152 8.85 -6.35 1.56
N ALA A 153 9.31 -5.10 1.66
CA ALA A 153 10.30 -4.71 2.66
C ALA A 153 9.79 -5.02 4.07
N MET A 154 8.57 -4.59 4.40
CA MET A 154 7.98 -4.82 5.72
C MET A 154 7.82 -6.31 6.05
N ILE A 155 7.45 -7.15 5.07
CA ILE A 155 7.36 -8.59 5.26
C ILE A 155 8.74 -9.21 5.49
N TYR A 156 9.76 -8.84 4.71
CA TYR A 156 11.12 -9.31 4.94
C TYR A 156 11.65 -8.90 6.31
N ASN A 157 11.35 -7.68 6.78
CA ASN A 157 11.67 -7.25 8.15
C ASN A 157 11.00 -8.15 9.20
N ALA A 158 9.69 -8.41 9.06
CA ALA A 158 8.97 -9.28 10.00
C ALA A 158 9.53 -10.71 10.02
N MET A 159 9.85 -11.27 8.85
CA MET A 159 10.48 -12.58 8.71
C MET A 159 11.89 -12.60 9.32
N GLY A 160 12.68 -11.53 9.17
CA GLY A 160 13.97 -11.36 9.82
C GLY A 160 13.85 -11.40 11.34
N CYS A 161 12.86 -10.71 11.90
CA CYS A 161 12.59 -10.73 13.34
C CYS A 161 12.21 -12.14 13.85
N ILE A 162 11.46 -12.93 13.06
CA ILE A 162 11.17 -14.34 13.38
C ILE A 162 12.47 -15.15 13.47
N ARG A 163 13.38 -15.00 12.52
CA ARG A 163 14.67 -15.72 12.55
C ARG A 163 15.55 -15.27 13.70
N ALA A 164 15.58 -13.97 13.98
CA ALA A 164 16.36 -13.44 15.09
C ALA A 164 15.84 -13.93 16.45
N SER A 165 14.52 -14.02 16.66
CA SER A 165 13.94 -14.55 17.92
C SER A 165 14.24 -16.05 18.11
N GLN A 166 14.51 -16.77 17.03
CA GLN A 166 14.97 -18.16 17.02
C GLN A 166 16.50 -18.30 17.13
N ALA A 167 17.23 -17.21 17.42
CA ALA A 167 18.70 -17.14 17.42
C ALA A 167 19.38 -17.51 16.07
N ARG A 168 18.62 -17.49 14.96
CA ARG A 168 19.11 -17.68 13.58
C ARG A 168 19.58 -16.35 13.00
N PHE A 169 20.58 -15.75 13.63
CA PHE A 169 21.02 -14.36 13.36
C PHE A 169 21.57 -14.13 11.94
N HIS A 170 22.18 -15.16 11.33
CA HIS A 170 22.68 -15.06 9.95
C HIS A 170 21.53 -14.85 8.98
N GLU A 171 20.54 -15.75 9.00
CA GLU A 171 19.36 -15.66 8.14
C GLU A 171 18.53 -14.42 8.41
N ALA A 172 18.42 -14.02 9.69
CA ALA A 172 17.80 -12.76 10.05
C ALA A 172 18.47 -11.57 9.36
N SER A 173 19.80 -11.53 9.37
CA SER A 173 20.57 -10.44 8.74
C SER A 173 20.39 -10.41 7.22
N GLU A 174 20.32 -11.57 6.56
CA GLU A 174 20.01 -11.66 5.12
C GLU A 174 18.62 -11.09 4.81
N LEU A 175 17.61 -11.43 5.63
CA LEU A 175 16.24 -10.93 5.47
C LEU A 175 16.14 -9.42 5.71
N PHE A 176 16.83 -8.89 6.72
CA PHE A 176 16.90 -7.43 6.91
C PHE A 176 17.61 -6.74 5.75
N GLY A 177 18.65 -7.36 5.18
CA GLY A 177 19.28 -6.89 3.95
C GLY A 177 18.30 -6.83 2.76
N LEU A 178 17.51 -7.88 2.55
CA LEU A 178 16.46 -7.90 1.52
C LEU A 178 15.40 -6.83 1.77
N SER A 179 15.03 -6.59 3.04
CA SER A 179 14.12 -5.50 3.40
C SER A 179 14.65 -4.15 2.93
N LEU A 180 15.91 -3.83 3.24
CA LEU A 180 16.55 -2.56 2.86
C LEU A 180 16.76 -2.44 1.35
N GLN A 181 16.93 -3.54 0.61
CA GLN A 181 16.98 -3.51 -0.85
C GLN A 181 15.63 -3.10 -1.46
N HIS A 182 14.52 -3.50 -0.83
CA HIS A 182 13.18 -3.15 -1.30
C HIS A 182 12.73 -1.75 -0.87
N ASP A 183 13.06 -1.35 0.35
CA ASP A 183 12.83 0.00 0.87
C ASP A 183 13.99 0.45 1.79
N PRO A 184 14.97 1.21 1.26
CA PRO A 184 16.08 1.73 2.06
C PRO A 184 15.66 2.74 3.13
N ALA A 185 14.46 3.33 3.02
CA ALA A 185 13.96 4.33 3.97
C ALA A 185 13.20 3.69 5.14
N LEU A 186 12.93 2.38 5.12
CA LEU A 186 12.31 1.67 6.22
C LEU A 186 13.29 1.64 7.42
N PRO A 187 12.94 2.21 8.58
CA PRO A 187 13.89 2.39 9.68
C PRO A 187 14.20 1.10 10.46
N GLU A 188 13.22 0.20 10.60
CA GLU A 188 13.32 -0.97 11.48
C GLU A 188 14.45 -1.96 11.13
N PRO A 189 14.68 -2.34 9.85
CA PRO A 189 15.69 -3.35 9.51
C PRO A 189 17.11 -2.96 9.96
N SER A 190 17.47 -1.68 9.87
CA SER A 190 18.79 -1.19 10.30
C SER A 190 18.99 -1.35 11.80
N VAL A 191 17.97 -1.04 12.59
CA VAL A 191 17.97 -1.25 14.05
C VAL A 191 18.06 -2.75 14.36
N ASN A 192 17.31 -3.59 13.65
CA ASN A 192 17.30 -5.03 13.87
C ASN A 192 18.61 -5.72 13.49
N LEU A 193 19.33 -5.20 12.49
CA LEU A 193 20.68 -5.64 12.15
C LEU A 193 21.66 -5.36 13.29
N GLU A 194 21.55 -4.22 13.98
CA GLU A 194 22.36 -3.94 15.16
C GLU A 194 22.04 -4.91 16.30
N VAL A 195 20.76 -5.22 16.52
CA VAL A 195 20.33 -6.22 17.51
C VAL A 195 20.93 -7.59 17.19
N CYS A 196 20.93 -8.01 15.91
CA CYS A 196 21.55 -9.27 15.50
C CYS A 196 23.06 -9.29 15.70
N ARG A 197 23.75 -8.16 15.42
CA ARG A 197 25.20 -8.03 15.61
C ARG A 197 25.59 -8.10 17.08
N LYS A 198 24.87 -7.38 17.94
CA LYS A 198 25.13 -7.33 19.40
C LYS A 198 24.58 -8.55 20.13
N ARG A 199 23.64 -9.28 19.51
CA ARG A 199 22.85 -10.38 20.11
C ARG A 199 22.10 -9.93 21.37
N GLU A 200 21.74 -8.66 21.41
CA GLU A 200 21.09 -7.99 22.54
C GLU A 200 20.21 -6.85 22.00
N GLY A 201 19.13 -6.55 22.71
CA GLY A 201 18.18 -5.51 22.35
C GLY A 201 16.81 -6.06 21.94
N LYS A 202 15.89 -5.15 21.61
CA LYS A 202 14.52 -5.48 21.24
C LYS A 202 14.38 -5.45 19.72
N LEU A 203 13.78 -6.50 19.15
CA LEU A 203 13.44 -6.54 17.73
C LEU A 203 12.22 -5.66 17.43
N HIS A 204 12.27 -5.00 16.28
CA HIS A 204 11.26 -4.07 15.79
C HIS A 204 10.60 -4.66 14.54
N PHE A 205 9.41 -5.23 14.70
CA PHE A 205 8.64 -5.78 13.57
C PHE A 205 8.06 -4.68 12.66
N GLY A 206 7.91 -3.47 13.18
CA GLY A 206 7.26 -2.32 12.54
C GLY A 206 5.96 -1.97 13.26
N ASN A 207 5.81 -0.70 13.66
CA ASN A 207 4.64 -0.24 14.41
C ASN A 207 3.35 -0.18 13.55
N GLN A 208 3.45 -0.46 12.24
CA GLN A 208 2.42 -0.13 11.26
C GLN A 208 1.92 -1.29 10.38
N LEU A 209 2.32 -2.54 10.62
CA LEU A 209 1.90 -3.64 9.73
C LEU A 209 0.37 -3.79 9.64
N VAL A 210 -0.37 -3.71 10.76
CA VAL A 210 -1.84 -3.74 10.72
C VAL A 210 -2.45 -2.42 10.25
N SER A 211 -1.81 -1.27 10.53
CA SER A 211 -2.39 0.04 10.21
C SER A 211 -2.39 0.35 8.70
N LEU A 212 -1.86 -0.56 7.88
CA LEU A 212 -1.90 -0.52 6.42
C LEU A 212 -3.17 -1.16 5.84
N LEU A 213 -4.04 -1.71 6.69
CA LEU A 213 -5.32 -2.35 6.35
C LEU A 213 -6.46 -1.72 7.14
#